data_AF-A0A6P0VNS1-F1
#
_entry.id   AF-A0A6P0VNS1-F1
#
_cell.length_a   1.000
_cell.length_b   1.000
_cell.length_c   1.000
_cell.angle_alpha   90.00
_cell.angle_beta   90.00
_cell.angle_gamma   90.00
#
_symmetry.space_group_name_H-M   'P 1'
#
loop_
_entity.id
_entity.type
_entity.pdbx_description
1 polymer ?
#
loop_
_entity_poly.entity_id
_entity_poly.type
_entity_poly.pdbx_seq_one_letter_code
_entity_poly.pdbx_strand_id
1 'polypeptide(L)'
;MSLVACYLLPVAHLPTAVAIPQKVSHDQIIQIKQIKQTECTTGIYKCPHRGEPIAWNDSAIPYIISPRRTKILNAQPKLRWNPVAGATSYTVSIKGEGVDWKTKVRDTQIVYSGQQPLQPGGYYLLIVRTDTGVSSADEPVIPGGLGFSLLEATQAQLIDSQAAAIAQEPWTEEAKTLALANLYLNYGLTIEAVEILEDLVSRGVETAAIYNRIGGLYWNFLALVPQAKNYYVKAVELADSNDIEEQTAAQDGLGQIEAKFGSKKEAIRLLTLARDGYEMLGNTERVSQLEKQLKVLMRESKK
;
A
#
# COMPACT_ATOMS: atom_id res chain seq x y z
N MET A 1 1.22 -78.56 -45.98
CA MET A 1 1.29 -77.14 -46.40
C MET A 1 0.98 -76.31 -45.17
N SER A 2 2.00 -75.75 -44.51
CA SER A 2 2.37 -74.31 -44.63
C SER A 2 1.22 -73.39 -44.22
N LEU A 3 1.28 -72.43 -43.31
CA LEU A 3 2.33 -71.77 -42.53
C LEU A 3 1.58 -70.92 -41.47
N VAL A 4 2.00 -70.96 -40.20
CA VAL A 4 2.44 -69.78 -39.40
C VAL A 4 1.49 -68.58 -39.21
N ALA A 5 1.12 -68.29 -37.95
CA ALA A 5 1.65 -67.17 -37.17
C ALA A 5 0.78 -66.89 -35.94
N CYS A 6 1.39 -67.06 -34.77
CA CYS A 6 0.89 -66.68 -33.45
C CYS A 6 1.11 -65.17 -33.25
N TYR A 7 0.10 -64.41 -32.84
CA TYR A 7 0.28 -63.07 -32.27
C TYR A 7 -0.46 -62.99 -30.93
N LEU A 8 0.31 -63.21 -29.86
CA LEU A 8 0.06 -62.67 -28.53
C LEU A 8 0.65 -61.26 -28.51
N LEU A 9 -0.15 -60.26 -28.16
CA LEU A 9 0.32 -58.92 -27.80
C LEU A 9 -0.20 -58.54 -26.41
N PRO A 10 0.53 -57.67 -25.69
CA PRO A 10 0.71 -57.76 -24.25
C PRO A 10 -0.06 -56.70 -23.46
N VAL A 11 -0.15 -56.97 -22.16
CA VAL A 11 -0.61 -56.08 -21.09
C VAL A 11 0.30 -54.85 -20.99
N ALA A 12 -0.20 -53.67 -21.38
CA ALA A 12 0.39 -52.37 -21.05
C ALA A 12 -0.28 -51.84 -19.76
N HIS A 13 0.34 -52.01 -18.60
CA HIS A 13 1.18 -51.03 -17.90
C HIS A 13 0.47 -49.72 -17.54
N LEU A 14 0.17 -49.61 -16.23
CA LEU A 14 -0.26 -48.43 -15.50
C LEU A 14 0.65 -47.22 -15.79
N PRO A 15 0.12 -45.99 -15.92
CA PRO A 15 0.95 -44.81 -15.93
C PRO A 15 1.54 -44.55 -14.53
N THR A 16 2.85 -44.42 -14.56
CA THR A 16 3.82 -44.08 -13.53
C THR A 16 3.51 -42.79 -12.77
N ALA A 17 3.82 -42.84 -11.47
CA ALA A 17 4.35 -41.79 -10.60
C ALA A 17 4.09 -40.32 -10.96
N VAL A 18 3.33 -39.64 -10.09
CA VAL A 18 3.26 -38.19 -9.97
C VAL A 18 4.68 -37.64 -9.75
N ALA A 19 5.16 -36.83 -10.67
CA ALA A 19 6.42 -36.10 -10.52
C ALA A 19 6.29 -35.06 -9.38
N ILE A 20 7.17 -35.18 -8.40
CA ILE A 20 7.40 -34.16 -7.36
C ILE A 20 8.04 -32.94 -8.04
N PRO A 21 7.56 -31.70 -7.86
CA PRO A 21 8.19 -30.53 -8.47
C PRO A 21 9.62 -30.35 -7.94
N GLN A 22 10.54 -30.22 -8.89
CA GLN A 22 11.97 -30.03 -8.66
C GLN A 22 12.24 -28.77 -7.81
N LYS A 23 13.19 -28.91 -6.89
CA LYS A 23 13.73 -27.86 -6.03
C LYS A 23 14.32 -26.75 -6.91
N VAL A 24 13.82 -25.52 -6.79
CA VAL A 24 14.32 -24.34 -7.51
C VAL A 24 15.82 -24.18 -7.24
N SER A 25 16.62 -24.04 -8.30
CA SER A 25 18.09 -23.95 -8.17
C SER A 25 18.53 -22.56 -7.69
N HIS A 26 19.71 -22.47 -7.08
CA HIS A 26 20.29 -21.21 -6.59
C HIS A 26 20.44 -20.16 -7.72
N ASP A 27 20.76 -20.60 -8.93
CA ASP A 27 20.89 -19.73 -10.11
C ASP A 27 19.53 -19.21 -10.60
N GLN A 28 18.47 -20.01 -10.48
CA GLN A 28 17.10 -19.55 -10.72
C GLN A 28 16.66 -18.53 -9.67
N ILE A 29 17.10 -18.65 -8.40
CA ILE A 29 16.83 -17.66 -7.35
C ILE A 29 17.54 -16.32 -7.64
N ILE A 30 18.76 -16.35 -8.19
CA ILE A 30 19.50 -15.13 -8.56
C ILE A 30 18.87 -14.45 -9.78
N GLN A 31 18.47 -15.19 -10.82
CA GLN A 31 17.75 -14.62 -11.96
C GLN A 31 16.37 -14.06 -11.56
N ILE A 32 15.63 -14.72 -10.66
CA ILE A 32 14.37 -14.20 -10.11
C ILE A 32 14.60 -12.93 -9.29
N LYS A 33 15.73 -12.79 -8.59
CA LYS A 33 16.09 -11.55 -7.89
C LYS A 33 16.40 -10.41 -8.86
N GLN A 34 17.10 -10.68 -9.95
CA GLN A 34 17.49 -9.66 -10.93
C GLN A 34 16.32 -9.20 -11.81
N ILE A 35 15.42 -10.11 -12.22
CA ILE A 35 14.22 -9.76 -13.00
C ILE A 35 13.17 -9.00 -12.14
N LYS A 36 13.16 -9.21 -10.81
CA LYS A 36 12.26 -8.49 -9.88
C LYS A 36 12.67 -7.04 -9.59
N GLN A 37 13.87 -6.63 -9.98
CA GLN A 37 14.42 -5.32 -9.62
C GLN A 37 14.27 -4.27 -10.74
N THR A 38 13.95 -4.68 -11.97
CA THR A 38 13.97 -3.80 -13.15
C THR A 38 12.61 -3.23 -13.60
N GLU A 39 11.48 -3.64 -13.00
CA GLU A 39 10.14 -3.13 -13.40
C GLU A 39 9.50 -2.14 -12.42
N CYS A 40 10.16 -1.87 -11.30
CA CYS A 40 9.62 -0.98 -10.26
C CYS A 40 10.54 0.21 -10.07
N THR A 41 10.16 1.37 -10.60
CA THR A 41 10.71 2.63 -10.08
C THR A 41 10.39 2.71 -8.59
N THR A 42 11.39 3.07 -7.79
CA THR A 42 11.23 3.31 -6.36
C THR A 42 10.11 4.33 -6.15
N GLY A 43 9.02 3.90 -5.50
CA GLY A 43 7.98 4.81 -5.04
C GLY A 43 6.76 5.02 -5.94
N ILE A 44 6.38 4.10 -6.84
CA ILE A 44 5.04 4.16 -7.47
C ILE A 44 4.39 2.77 -7.48
N TYR A 45 3.10 2.70 -7.12
CA TYR A 45 2.32 1.46 -7.02
C TYR A 45 2.00 0.76 -8.35
N LYS A 46 2.49 1.27 -9.48
CA LYS A 46 2.32 0.63 -10.78
C LYS A 46 3.35 -0.47 -11.02
N CYS A 47 3.44 -1.42 -10.08
CA CYS A 47 4.13 -2.69 -10.31
C CYS A 47 3.10 -3.80 -10.52
N PRO A 48 3.00 -4.39 -11.72
CA PRO A 48 1.97 -5.38 -12.07
C PRO A 48 2.01 -6.67 -11.22
N HIS A 49 3.11 -6.95 -10.50
CA HIS A 49 3.23 -8.10 -9.59
C HIS A 49 2.58 -7.90 -8.21
N ARG A 50 1.99 -6.73 -7.92
CA ARG A 50 1.29 -6.45 -6.64
C ARG A 50 -0.23 -6.58 -6.73
N GLY A 51 -0.74 -7.13 -7.84
CA GLY A 51 -2.15 -7.46 -8.00
C GLY A 51 -2.50 -8.84 -7.42
N GLU A 52 -2.96 -8.87 -6.17
CA GLU A 52 -3.82 -9.93 -5.60
C GLU A 52 -4.80 -9.29 -4.57
N PRO A 53 -5.95 -9.92 -4.26
CA PRO A 53 -6.85 -9.43 -3.22
C PRO A 53 -6.19 -9.63 -1.84
N ILE A 54 -5.85 -8.55 -1.13
CA ILE A 54 -5.11 -8.63 0.14
C ILE A 54 -6.03 -8.28 1.32
N ALA A 55 -5.93 -9.07 2.40
CA ALA A 55 -6.69 -8.98 3.65
C ALA A 55 -6.27 -7.84 4.61
N TRP A 56 -5.95 -6.64 4.10
CA TRP A 56 -5.61 -5.47 4.93
C TRP A 56 -6.84 -4.75 5.50
N ASN A 57 -8.05 -5.20 5.14
CA ASN A 57 -9.33 -4.70 5.66
C ASN A 57 -9.87 -5.56 6.80
N ASP A 58 -9.06 -6.47 7.37
CA ASP A 58 -9.53 -7.27 8.48
C ASP A 58 -9.51 -6.45 9.77
N SER A 59 -10.67 -5.87 10.10
CA SER A 59 -10.88 -5.13 11.35
C SER A 59 -10.67 -5.98 12.62
N ALA A 60 -10.59 -7.31 12.50
CA ALA A 60 -10.27 -8.20 13.61
C ALA A 60 -8.77 -8.20 13.96
N ILE A 61 -7.91 -7.70 13.09
CA ILE A 61 -6.45 -7.65 13.28
C ILE A 61 -6.03 -6.22 13.64
N PRO A 62 -5.06 -6.03 14.57
CA PRO A 62 -4.49 -4.72 14.85
C PRO A 62 -3.46 -4.35 13.78
N TYR A 63 -3.87 -4.28 12.50
CA TYR A 63 -2.96 -4.01 11.40
C TYR A 63 -2.26 -2.66 11.58
N ILE A 64 -1.02 -2.58 11.11
CA ILE A 64 -0.17 -1.40 11.31
C ILE A 64 -0.61 -0.30 10.34
N ILE A 65 -0.87 0.90 10.90
CA ILE A 65 -1.14 2.12 10.14
C ILE A 65 0.17 2.88 9.91
N SER A 66 0.98 3.04 10.96
CA SER A 66 2.29 3.68 10.85
C SER A 66 3.29 3.22 11.93
N PRO A 67 4.59 3.28 11.64
CA PRO A 67 5.19 3.32 10.31
C PRO A 67 5.05 1.94 9.62
N ARG A 68 4.80 1.96 8.31
CA ARG A 68 4.62 0.78 7.47
C ARG A 68 5.06 1.13 6.05
N ARG A 69 5.86 0.27 5.40
CA ARG A 69 6.28 0.43 3.98
C ARG A 69 6.85 1.80 3.66
N THR A 70 7.56 2.36 4.62
CA THR A 70 8.06 3.73 4.56
C THR A 70 9.47 3.77 5.11
N LYS A 71 10.27 4.70 4.62
CA LYS A 71 11.40 5.18 5.40
C LYS A 71 10.88 6.15 6.45
N ILE A 72 11.65 6.36 7.50
CA ILE A 72 11.39 7.42 8.47
C ILE A 72 12.60 8.33 8.63
N LEU A 73 12.33 9.60 8.91
CA LEU A 73 13.36 10.61 9.18
C LEU A 73 13.64 10.74 10.69
N ASN A 74 12.59 10.64 11.51
CA ASN A 74 12.68 10.75 12.96
C ASN A 74 12.90 9.35 13.61
N ALA A 75 13.91 9.22 14.46
CA ALA A 75 14.20 7.97 15.20
C ALA A 75 13.17 7.66 16.32
N GLN A 76 12.21 8.55 16.58
CA GLN A 76 11.08 8.36 17.51
C GLN A 76 9.74 8.45 16.76
N PRO A 77 9.45 7.52 15.83
CA PRO A 77 8.24 7.59 15.03
C PRO A 77 6.98 7.43 15.87
N LYS A 78 5.88 8.02 15.38
CA LYS A 78 4.54 7.77 15.90
C LYS A 78 4.04 6.41 15.40
N LEU A 79 3.80 5.50 16.33
CA LEU A 79 3.28 4.16 16.07
C LEU A 79 1.76 4.22 16.12
N ARG A 80 1.08 3.73 15.08
CA ARG A 80 -0.39 3.68 14.96
C ARG A 80 -0.83 2.33 14.44
N TRP A 81 -1.94 1.81 14.95
CA TRP A 81 -2.57 0.56 14.49
C TRP A 81 -4.09 0.64 14.55
N ASN A 82 -4.74 -0.29 13.86
CA ASN A 82 -6.18 -0.42 13.87
C ASN A 82 -6.72 -0.92 15.24
N PRO A 83 -7.77 -0.31 15.81
CA PRO A 83 -8.46 -0.88 16.96
C PRO A 83 -9.09 -2.23 16.63
N VAL A 84 -9.14 -3.12 17.62
CA VAL A 84 -9.75 -4.45 17.50
C VAL A 84 -10.88 -4.54 18.50
N ALA A 85 -12.06 -4.92 18.04
CA ALA A 85 -13.24 -5.05 18.90
C ALA A 85 -12.97 -6.04 20.05
N GLY A 86 -13.26 -5.63 21.27
CA GLY A 86 -13.06 -6.45 22.49
C GLY A 86 -11.65 -6.42 23.07
N ALA A 87 -10.66 -5.83 22.39
CA ALA A 87 -9.34 -5.62 22.96
C ALA A 87 -9.36 -4.44 23.95
N THR A 88 -8.74 -4.60 25.12
CA THR A 88 -8.64 -3.54 26.14
C THR A 88 -7.22 -3.03 26.33
N SER A 89 -6.23 -3.77 25.81
CA SER A 89 -4.84 -3.34 25.83
C SER A 89 -4.03 -3.98 24.72
N TYR A 90 -2.92 -3.31 24.38
CA TYR A 90 -2.01 -3.69 23.31
C TYR A 90 -0.61 -3.83 23.84
N THR A 91 0.02 -4.94 23.48
CA THR A 91 1.46 -5.14 23.59
C THR A 91 2.10 -4.69 22.28
N VAL A 92 2.90 -3.64 22.34
CA VAL A 92 3.55 -3.02 21.18
C VAL A 92 5.03 -3.37 21.22
N SER A 93 5.60 -3.76 20.09
CA SER A 93 7.03 -4.11 19.99
C SER A 93 7.66 -3.63 18.71
N ILE A 94 8.94 -3.26 18.79
CA ILE A 94 9.79 -2.96 17.63
C ILE A 94 10.94 -3.95 17.64
N LYS A 95 11.20 -4.55 16.48
CA LYS A 95 12.27 -5.53 16.29
C LYS A 95 13.09 -5.24 15.04
N GLY A 96 14.40 -5.41 15.12
CA GLY A 96 15.32 -5.26 13.98
C GLY A 96 16.65 -4.66 14.42
N GLU A 97 17.74 -4.98 13.72
CA GLU A 97 19.09 -4.39 13.99
C GLU A 97 19.50 -4.33 15.47
N GLY A 98 19.29 -5.42 16.21
CA GLY A 98 19.61 -5.50 17.64
C GLY A 98 18.61 -4.84 18.59
N VAL A 99 17.56 -4.19 18.07
CA VAL A 99 16.43 -3.69 18.84
C VAL A 99 15.43 -4.82 19.11
N ASP A 100 15.03 -4.97 20.37
CA ASP A 100 13.92 -5.81 20.84
C ASP A 100 13.18 -5.04 21.95
N TRP A 101 12.51 -3.96 21.52
CA TRP A 101 11.77 -3.08 22.41
C TRP A 101 10.33 -3.54 22.54
N LYS A 102 9.75 -3.38 23.73
CA LYS A 102 8.37 -3.77 24.02
C LYS A 102 7.75 -2.89 25.11
N THR A 103 6.48 -2.56 24.94
CA THR A 103 5.66 -1.88 25.96
C THR A 103 4.21 -2.33 25.91
N LYS A 104 3.42 -1.94 26.92
CA LYS A 104 1.98 -2.17 26.98
C LYS A 104 1.22 -0.85 27.11
N VAL A 105 0.20 -0.66 26.28
CA VAL A 105 -0.65 0.54 26.26
C VAL A 105 -2.12 0.17 26.15
N ARG A 106 -3.01 1.15 26.34
CA ARG A 106 -4.46 1.00 26.12
C ARG A 106 -4.93 1.70 24.84
N ASP A 107 -4.26 2.77 24.45
CA ASP A 107 -4.54 3.51 23.22
C ASP A 107 -4.10 2.74 21.98
N THR A 108 -4.52 3.21 20.80
CA THR A 108 -4.15 2.66 19.49
C THR A 108 -2.97 3.38 18.83
N GLN A 109 -2.31 4.24 19.59
CA GLN A 109 -1.13 4.98 19.16
C GLN A 109 -0.18 5.25 20.32
N ILE A 110 1.11 5.33 20.02
CA ILE A 110 2.16 5.73 20.97
C ILE A 110 3.35 6.29 20.19
N VAL A 111 4.09 7.24 20.78
CA VAL A 111 5.39 7.66 20.25
C VAL A 111 6.47 6.70 20.75
N TYR A 112 7.30 6.19 19.83
CA TYR A 112 8.42 5.34 20.22
C TYR A 112 9.39 6.09 21.15
N SER A 113 9.71 5.49 22.31
CA SER A 113 10.46 6.20 23.35
C SER A 113 11.94 6.44 23.04
N GLY A 114 12.51 5.73 22.06
CA GLY A 114 13.94 5.82 21.74
C GLY A 114 14.88 5.22 22.78
N GLN A 115 14.36 4.56 23.84
CA GLN A 115 15.19 3.90 24.86
C GLN A 115 16.16 2.88 24.29
N GLN A 116 15.76 2.19 23.22
CA GLN A 116 16.67 1.45 22.36
C GLN A 116 16.81 2.23 21.04
N PRO A 117 17.97 2.83 20.75
CA PRO A 117 18.10 3.70 19.59
C PRO A 117 17.97 2.91 18.29
N LEU A 118 17.13 3.41 17.38
CA LEU A 118 17.13 2.95 16.00
C LEU A 118 18.43 3.41 15.33
N GLN A 119 19.05 2.52 14.57
CA GLN A 119 20.29 2.76 13.85
C GLN A 119 19.98 3.37 12.49
N PRO A 120 20.72 4.41 12.05
CA PRO A 120 20.63 4.91 10.67
C PRO A 120 20.79 3.77 9.66
N GLY A 121 19.96 3.76 8.62
CA GLY A 121 19.91 2.68 7.63
C GLY A 121 19.22 1.39 8.09
N GLY A 122 18.95 1.25 9.39
CA GLY A 122 18.40 0.04 9.98
C GLY A 122 16.95 -0.23 9.57
N TYR A 123 16.61 -1.52 9.43
CA TYR A 123 15.27 -1.96 9.09
C TYR A 123 14.56 -2.62 10.28
N TYR A 124 13.28 -2.25 10.47
CA TYR A 124 12.51 -2.58 11.66
C TYR A 124 11.11 -3.06 11.32
N LEU A 125 10.57 -3.91 12.20
CA LEU A 125 9.18 -4.34 12.21
C LEU A 125 8.47 -3.82 13.45
N LEU A 126 7.33 -3.18 13.25
CA LEU A 126 6.37 -2.90 14.31
C LEU A 126 5.39 -4.08 14.42
N ILE A 127 5.28 -4.65 15.62
CA ILE A 127 4.37 -5.76 15.91
C ILE A 127 3.49 -5.35 17.09
N VAL A 128 2.17 -5.45 16.88
CA VAL A 128 1.15 -5.14 17.89
C VAL A 128 0.35 -6.39 18.18
N ARG A 129 0.17 -6.73 19.45
CA ARG A 129 -0.65 -7.86 19.89
C ARG A 129 -1.69 -7.39 20.91
N THR A 130 -2.94 -7.75 20.69
CA THR A 130 -4.05 -7.51 21.62
C THR A 130 -3.93 -8.39 22.86
N ASP A 131 -4.63 -8.02 23.93
CA ASP A 131 -4.83 -8.86 25.12
C ASP A 131 -5.69 -10.11 24.86
N THR A 132 -6.47 -10.11 23.78
CA THR A 132 -7.23 -11.28 23.31
C THR A 132 -6.39 -12.25 22.48
N GLY A 133 -5.13 -11.93 22.20
CA GLY A 133 -4.15 -12.82 21.55
C GLY A 133 -3.95 -12.57 20.05
N VAL A 134 -4.79 -11.76 19.41
CA VAL A 134 -4.68 -11.41 17.98
C VAL A 134 -3.49 -10.47 17.73
N SER A 135 -2.75 -10.69 16.65
CA SER A 135 -1.48 -10.05 16.35
C SER A 135 -1.46 -9.39 14.97
N SER A 136 -0.80 -8.23 14.83
CA SER A 136 -0.58 -7.58 13.55
C SER A 136 0.27 -8.43 12.59
N ALA A 137 1.01 -9.40 13.12
CA ALA A 137 1.76 -10.38 12.34
C ALA A 137 0.87 -11.45 11.68
N ASP A 138 -0.42 -11.50 12.03
CA ASP A 138 -1.41 -12.39 11.39
C ASP A 138 -1.87 -11.83 10.03
N GLU A 139 -1.50 -10.58 9.74
CA GLU A 139 -1.73 -9.97 8.43
C GLU A 139 -0.90 -10.69 7.34
N PRO A 140 -1.50 -10.99 6.16
CA PRO A 140 -0.79 -11.68 5.10
C PRO A 140 0.50 -10.98 4.67
N VAL A 141 1.54 -11.78 4.44
CA VAL A 141 2.81 -11.27 3.92
C VAL A 141 2.61 -10.74 2.50
N ILE A 142 2.94 -9.46 2.30
CA ILE A 142 2.85 -8.81 0.99
C ILE A 142 4.24 -8.53 0.41
N PRO A 143 4.37 -8.52 -0.94
CA PRO A 143 5.60 -8.08 -1.59
C PRO A 143 6.01 -6.67 -1.16
N GLY A 144 7.27 -6.53 -0.73
CA GLY A 144 7.82 -5.29 -0.17
C GLY A 144 7.76 -5.19 1.35
N GLY A 145 7.18 -6.17 2.04
CA GLY A 145 7.12 -6.21 3.51
C GLY A 145 6.19 -5.17 4.13
N LEU A 146 6.11 -5.20 5.46
CA LEU A 146 5.28 -4.31 6.29
C LEU A 146 6.11 -3.44 7.24
N GLY A 147 7.44 -3.58 7.21
CA GLY A 147 8.35 -2.84 8.07
C GLY A 147 8.66 -1.44 7.57
N PHE A 148 9.62 -0.82 8.24
CA PHE A 148 10.10 0.53 7.95
C PHE A 148 11.60 0.59 8.17
N SER A 149 12.27 1.61 7.64
CA SER A 149 13.69 1.82 7.90
C SER A 149 14.00 3.25 8.30
N LEU A 150 14.94 3.46 9.22
CA LEU A 150 15.45 4.78 9.52
C LEU A 150 16.38 5.23 8.39
N LEU A 151 16.26 6.48 7.93
CA LEU A 151 17.17 7.01 6.91
C LEU A 151 18.63 7.02 7.38
N GLU A 152 19.53 6.92 6.41
CA GLU A 152 20.95 7.18 6.63
C GLU A 152 21.15 8.63 7.05
N ALA A 153 22.11 8.88 7.95
CA ALA A 153 22.34 10.20 8.52
C ALA A 153 22.66 11.26 7.44
N THR A 154 23.40 10.88 6.39
CA THR A 154 23.74 11.77 5.26
C THR A 154 22.51 12.12 4.42
N GLN A 155 21.59 11.19 4.21
CA GLN A 155 20.33 11.45 3.52
C GLN A 155 19.40 12.32 4.37
N ALA A 156 19.32 12.05 5.67
CA ALA A 156 18.53 12.87 6.59
C ALA A 156 18.99 14.33 6.57
N GLN A 157 20.30 14.58 6.68
CA GLN A 157 20.85 15.95 6.65
C GLN A 157 20.60 16.67 5.32
N LEU A 158 20.65 15.94 4.20
CA LEU A 158 20.32 16.50 2.88
C LEU A 158 18.84 16.90 2.80
N ILE A 159 17.94 16.06 3.31
CA ILE A 159 16.50 16.33 3.33
C ILE A 159 16.21 17.52 4.25
N ASP A 160 16.83 17.59 5.42
CA ASP A 160 16.68 18.71 6.36
C ASP A 160 17.11 20.04 5.70
N SER A 161 18.20 20.03 4.94
CA SER A 161 18.68 21.21 4.21
C SER A 161 17.70 21.65 3.12
N GLN A 162 17.12 20.70 2.38
CA GLN A 162 16.11 20.99 1.35
C GLN A 162 14.78 21.46 1.97
N ALA A 163 14.35 20.85 3.07
CA ALA A 163 13.16 21.27 3.81
C ALA A 163 13.33 22.68 4.37
N ALA A 164 14.51 23.01 4.91
CA ALA A 164 14.84 24.36 5.36
C ALA A 164 14.78 25.38 4.20
N ALA A 165 15.25 25.02 3.01
CA ALA A 165 15.13 25.88 1.83
C ALA A 165 13.66 26.14 1.46
N ILE A 166 12.83 25.09 1.39
CA ILE A 166 11.38 25.21 1.13
C ILE A 166 10.71 26.13 2.15
N ALA A 167 11.10 26.04 3.42
CA ALA A 167 10.53 26.88 4.48
C ALA A 167 10.78 28.38 4.26
N GLN A 168 11.90 28.75 3.62
CA GLN A 168 12.28 30.14 3.33
C GLN A 168 11.64 30.71 2.06
N GLU A 169 11.00 29.88 1.23
CA GLU A 169 10.35 30.37 0.02
C GLU A 169 9.19 31.35 0.32
N PRO A 170 8.92 32.34 -0.54
CA PRO A 170 7.83 33.30 -0.34
C PRO A 170 6.48 32.73 -0.81
N TRP A 171 6.25 31.43 -0.64
CA TRP A 171 5.02 30.74 -1.02
C TRP A 171 4.02 30.70 0.13
N THR A 172 2.77 30.38 -0.20
CA THR A 172 1.75 30.09 0.81
C THR A 172 2.11 28.85 1.62
N GLU A 173 1.58 28.74 2.85
CA GLU A 173 1.81 27.57 3.72
C GLU A 173 1.34 26.26 3.08
N GLU A 174 0.24 26.31 2.32
CA GLU A 174 -0.23 25.19 1.50
C GLU A 174 0.82 24.76 0.47
N ALA A 175 1.33 25.71 -0.32
CA ALA A 175 2.31 25.41 -1.36
C ALA A 175 3.63 24.87 -0.78
N LYS A 176 4.09 25.41 0.36
CA LYS A 176 5.27 24.87 1.08
C LYS A 176 5.02 23.45 1.57
N THR A 177 3.85 23.18 2.14
CA THR A 177 3.51 21.85 2.65
C THR A 177 3.44 20.82 1.51
N LEU A 178 2.84 21.20 0.37
CA LEU A 178 2.81 20.34 -0.83
C LEU A 178 4.23 20.09 -1.38
N ALA A 179 5.08 21.12 -1.44
CA ALA A 179 6.47 20.98 -1.86
C ALA A 179 7.25 20.05 -0.91
N LEU A 180 7.07 20.20 0.40
CA LEU A 180 7.68 19.36 1.42
C LEU A 180 7.18 17.91 1.33
N ALA A 181 5.89 17.69 1.07
CA ALA A 181 5.33 16.36 0.87
C ALA A 181 5.94 15.68 -0.35
N ASN A 182 6.09 16.41 -1.46
CA ASN A 182 6.77 15.91 -2.65
C ASN A 182 8.24 15.57 -2.38
N LEU A 183 8.95 16.42 -1.63
CA LEU A 183 10.31 16.13 -1.18
C LEU A 183 10.36 14.81 -0.40
N TYR A 184 9.53 14.65 0.62
CA TYR A 184 9.48 13.42 1.42
C TYR A 184 9.17 12.17 0.58
N LEU A 185 8.23 12.26 -0.35
CA LEU A 185 7.90 11.13 -1.24
C LEU A 185 9.07 10.73 -2.14
N ASN A 186 9.87 11.69 -2.63
CA ASN A 186 11.07 11.39 -3.43
C ASN A 186 12.11 10.57 -2.66
N TYR A 187 12.12 10.66 -1.33
CA TYR A 187 13.02 9.89 -0.45
C TYR A 187 12.35 8.67 0.17
N GLY A 188 11.08 8.38 -0.15
CA GLY A 188 10.32 7.26 0.40
C GLY A 188 9.80 7.47 1.83
N LEU A 189 9.80 8.71 2.31
CA LEU A 189 9.21 9.16 3.58
C LEU A 189 7.69 9.34 3.43
N THR A 190 7.01 8.24 3.10
CA THR A 190 5.58 8.28 2.75
C THR A 190 4.73 8.70 3.92
N ILE A 191 5.02 8.19 5.13
CA ILE A 191 4.21 8.53 6.30
C ILE A 191 4.42 9.97 6.74
N GLU A 192 5.64 10.50 6.67
CA GLU A 192 5.89 11.92 6.95
C GLU A 192 5.15 12.82 5.97
N ALA A 193 5.12 12.46 4.68
CA ALA A 193 4.33 13.19 3.68
C ALA A 193 2.83 13.15 4.01
N VAL A 194 2.30 12.00 4.45
CA VAL A 194 0.91 11.91 4.92
C VAL A 194 0.68 12.80 6.13
N GLU A 195 1.56 12.75 7.14
CA GLU A 195 1.37 13.47 8.41
C GLU A 195 1.33 14.98 8.22
N ILE A 196 2.18 15.56 7.37
CA ILE A 196 2.14 17.01 7.12
C ILE A 196 0.92 17.44 6.30
N LEU A 197 0.40 16.56 5.43
CA LEU A 197 -0.84 16.83 4.69
C LEU A 197 -2.07 16.69 5.60
N GLU A 198 -2.08 15.71 6.50
CA GLU A 198 -3.12 15.56 7.54
C GLU A 198 -3.11 16.77 8.50
N ASP A 199 -1.93 17.27 8.88
CA ASP A 199 -1.79 18.48 9.69
C ASP A 199 -2.35 19.72 8.97
N LEU A 200 -2.05 19.87 7.68
CA LEU A 200 -2.56 20.98 6.86
C LEU A 200 -4.09 20.97 6.80
N VAL A 201 -4.71 19.79 6.63
CA VAL A 201 -6.17 19.61 6.72
C VAL A 201 -6.67 20.01 8.11
N SER A 202 -6.00 19.56 9.18
CA SER A 202 -6.41 19.89 10.56
C SER A 202 -6.34 21.39 10.89
N ARG A 203 -5.53 22.15 10.15
CA ARG A 203 -5.43 23.61 10.22
C ARG A 203 -6.46 24.34 9.34
N GLY A 204 -7.37 23.61 8.70
CA GLY A 204 -8.52 24.14 7.96
C GLY A 204 -8.31 24.30 6.46
N VAL A 205 -7.21 23.81 5.89
CA VAL A 205 -7.00 23.80 4.45
C VAL A 205 -7.56 22.50 3.87
N GLU A 206 -8.86 22.52 3.59
CA GLU A 206 -9.65 21.37 3.14
C GLU A 206 -9.97 21.49 1.64
N THR A 207 -9.10 20.96 0.78
CA THR A 207 -9.31 20.94 -0.68
C THR A 207 -9.39 19.51 -1.20
N ALA A 208 -10.16 19.30 -2.27
CA ALA A 208 -10.29 18.00 -2.93
C ALA A 208 -8.92 17.39 -3.28
N ALA A 209 -8.02 18.21 -3.84
CA ALA A 209 -6.67 17.81 -4.20
C ALA A 209 -5.84 17.28 -3.02
N ILE A 210 -5.92 17.92 -1.85
CA ILE A 210 -5.19 17.46 -0.65
C ILE A 210 -5.76 16.11 -0.19
N TYR A 211 -7.09 15.99 -0.10
CA TYR A 211 -7.73 14.73 0.28
C TYR A 211 -7.42 13.60 -0.71
N ASN A 212 -7.51 13.87 -2.01
CA ASN A 212 -7.20 12.92 -3.07
C ASN A 212 -5.74 12.45 -2.98
N ARG A 213 -4.82 13.39 -2.69
CA ARG A 213 -3.41 13.07 -2.50
C ARG A 213 -3.19 12.17 -1.29
N ILE A 214 -3.77 12.49 -0.13
CA ILE A 214 -3.65 11.65 1.08
C ILE A 214 -4.24 10.26 0.83
N GLY A 215 -5.42 10.18 0.20
CA GLY A 215 -6.06 8.92 -0.18
C GLY A 215 -5.16 8.07 -1.09
N GLY A 216 -4.53 8.71 -2.08
CA GLY A 216 -3.55 8.10 -2.95
C GLY A 216 -2.33 7.57 -2.20
N LEU A 217 -1.80 8.29 -1.21
CA LEU A 217 -0.66 7.81 -0.42
C LEU A 217 -1.02 6.57 0.40
N TYR A 218 -2.16 6.60 1.09
CA TYR A 218 -2.65 5.45 1.84
C TYR A 218 -2.89 4.23 0.94
N TRP A 219 -3.54 4.42 -0.21
CA TRP A 219 -3.86 3.33 -1.13
C TRP A 219 -2.62 2.77 -1.84
N ASN A 220 -1.86 3.64 -2.52
CA ASN A 220 -0.82 3.24 -3.46
C ASN A 220 0.48 2.83 -2.75
N PHE A 221 0.83 3.49 -1.66
CA PHE A 221 2.13 3.28 -1.00
C PHE A 221 2.00 2.43 0.25
N LEU A 222 1.01 2.73 1.08
CA LEU A 222 0.86 2.07 2.38
C LEU A 222 -0.02 0.81 2.32
N ALA A 223 -0.79 0.62 1.24
CA ALA A 223 -1.79 -0.45 1.09
C ALA A 223 -2.84 -0.44 2.22
N LEU A 224 -3.28 0.76 2.62
CA LEU A 224 -4.17 1.04 3.74
C LEU A 224 -5.47 1.65 3.23
N VAL A 225 -6.45 0.82 2.93
CA VAL A 225 -7.58 1.24 2.09
C VAL A 225 -8.84 1.62 2.84
N PRO A 226 -9.08 1.18 4.08
CA PRO A 226 -10.02 1.88 4.95
C PRO A 226 -9.60 3.34 5.15
N GLN A 227 -8.30 3.59 5.35
CA GLN A 227 -7.74 4.93 5.47
C GLN A 227 -7.94 5.69 4.15
N ALA A 228 -7.50 5.12 3.02
CA ALA A 228 -7.65 5.75 1.72
C ALA A 228 -9.11 6.10 1.39
N LYS A 229 -10.06 5.20 1.70
CA LYS A 229 -11.50 5.41 1.47
C LYS A 229 -11.99 6.71 2.10
N ASN A 230 -11.65 6.93 3.37
CA ASN A 230 -12.10 8.12 4.10
C ASN A 230 -11.67 9.41 3.40
N TYR A 231 -10.43 9.43 2.89
CA TYR A 231 -9.90 10.59 2.17
C TYR A 231 -10.48 10.72 0.77
N TYR A 232 -10.61 9.64 0.00
CA TYR A 232 -11.22 9.69 -1.33
C TYR A 232 -12.71 10.10 -1.31
N VAL A 233 -13.47 9.68 -0.28
CA VAL A 233 -14.85 10.16 -0.07
C VAL A 233 -14.87 11.67 0.07
N LYS A 234 -13.98 12.24 0.91
CA LYS A 234 -13.87 13.68 1.09
C LYS A 234 -13.40 14.41 -0.16
N ALA A 235 -12.48 13.82 -0.92
CA ALA A 235 -12.04 14.37 -2.20
C ALA A 235 -13.21 14.51 -3.20
N VAL A 236 -14.02 13.46 -3.35
CA VAL A 236 -15.20 13.49 -4.23
C VAL A 236 -16.26 14.47 -3.74
N GLU A 237 -16.44 14.59 -2.42
CA GLU A 237 -17.38 15.55 -1.81
C GLU A 237 -17.00 17.02 -2.08
N LEU A 238 -15.69 17.32 -2.05
CA LEU A 238 -15.17 18.69 -2.18
C LEU A 238 -14.78 19.08 -3.61
N ALA A 239 -14.74 18.14 -4.55
CA ALA A 239 -14.29 18.41 -5.91
C ALA A 239 -15.24 19.38 -6.64
N ASP A 240 -14.68 20.48 -7.17
CA ASP A 240 -15.41 21.39 -8.06
C ASP A 240 -15.70 20.66 -9.38
N SER A 241 -16.96 20.69 -9.83
CA SER A 241 -17.36 20.16 -11.14
C SER A 241 -16.67 20.83 -12.32
N ASN A 242 -16.12 22.04 -12.15
CA ASN A 242 -15.34 22.73 -13.18
C ASN A 242 -13.87 22.25 -13.21
N ASP A 243 -13.38 21.65 -12.12
CA ASP A 243 -12.08 20.99 -12.08
C ASP A 243 -12.26 19.52 -12.47
N ILE A 244 -12.41 19.31 -13.78
CA ILE A 244 -12.65 17.99 -14.34
C ILE A 244 -11.49 17.05 -13.99
N GLU A 245 -10.25 17.53 -13.93
CA GLU A 245 -9.09 16.71 -13.59
C GLU A 245 -9.19 16.15 -12.18
N GLU A 246 -9.39 17.03 -11.19
CA GLU A 246 -9.46 16.63 -9.79
C GLU A 246 -10.70 15.78 -9.50
N GLN A 247 -11.85 16.17 -10.03
CA GLN A 247 -13.09 15.40 -9.90
C GLN A 247 -12.93 13.99 -10.47
N THR A 248 -12.34 13.86 -11.67
CA THR A 248 -12.10 12.58 -12.33
C THR A 248 -11.15 11.71 -11.52
N ALA A 249 -10.05 12.27 -11.03
CA ALA A 249 -9.06 11.54 -10.25
C ALA A 249 -9.62 11.05 -8.92
N ALA A 250 -10.38 11.88 -8.20
CA ALA A 250 -11.02 11.51 -6.95
C ALA A 250 -12.07 10.40 -7.15
N GLN A 251 -12.88 10.49 -8.22
CA GLN A 251 -13.86 9.47 -8.58
C GLN A 251 -13.21 8.15 -9.00
N ASP A 252 -12.11 8.18 -9.75
CA ASP A 252 -11.36 6.97 -10.10
C ASP A 252 -10.84 6.32 -8.81
N GLY A 253 -10.13 7.08 -7.97
CA GLY A 253 -9.60 6.61 -6.70
C GLY A 253 -10.68 5.96 -5.83
N LEU A 254 -11.81 6.64 -5.58
CA LEU A 254 -12.90 6.07 -4.80
C LEU A 254 -13.54 4.85 -5.48
N GLY A 255 -13.71 4.88 -6.81
CA GLY A 255 -14.26 3.77 -7.57
C GLY A 255 -13.41 2.51 -7.49
N GLN A 256 -12.08 2.65 -7.51
CA GLN A 256 -11.15 1.54 -7.30
C GLN A 256 -11.28 0.97 -5.89
N ILE A 257 -11.42 1.83 -4.89
CA ILE A 257 -11.60 1.45 -3.49
C ILE A 257 -12.92 0.69 -3.30
N GLU A 258 -14.03 1.20 -3.82
CA GLU A 258 -15.33 0.54 -3.72
C GLU A 258 -15.35 -0.82 -4.44
N ALA A 259 -14.62 -0.95 -5.55
CA ALA A 259 -14.47 -2.25 -6.22
C ALA A 259 -13.77 -3.28 -5.30
N LYS A 260 -12.81 -2.84 -4.48
CA LYS A 260 -12.09 -3.69 -3.52
C LYS A 260 -12.90 -4.03 -2.29
N PHE A 261 -13.75 -3.12 -1.82
CA PHE A 261 -14.69 -3.37 -0.73
C PHE A 261 -15.89 -4.26 -1.14
N GLY A 262 -16.05 -4.57 -2.43
CA GLY A 262 -17.16 -5.37 -2.93
C GLY A 262 -18.45 -4.57 -3.17
N SER A 263 -18.43 -3.25 -3.02
CA SER A 263 -19.53 -2.33 -3.31
C SER A 263 -19.72 -2.14 -4.81
N LYS A 264 -19.99 -3.22 -5.56
CA LYS A 264 -19.97 -3.27 -7.02
C LYS A 264 -20.79 -2.17 -7.69
N LYS A 265 -21.98 -1.87 -7.18
CA LYS A 265 -22.87 -0.83 -7.75
C LYS A 265 -22.22 0.55 -7.69
N GLU A 266 -21.64 0.88 -6.55
CA GLU A 266 -21.00 2.18 -6.34
C GLU A 266 -19.69 2.28 -7.11
N ALA A 267 -18.90 1.20 -7.13
CA ALA A 267 -17.72 1.09 -7.97
C ALA A 267 -18.03 1.33 -9.45
N ILE A 268 -19.07 0.67 -9.98
CA ILE A 268 -19.51 0.88 -11.37
C ILE A 268 -19.90 2.34 -11.61
N ARG A 269 -20.66 2.94 -10.70
CA ARG A 269 -21.08 4.35 -10.82
C ARG A 269 -19.87 5.29 -10.91
N LEU A 270 -18.97 5.20 -9.93
CA LEU A 270 -17.79 6.07 -9.83
C LEU A 270 -16.79 5.85 -10.98
N LEU A 271 -16.49 4.61 -11.32
CA LEU A 271 -15.58 4.30 -12.43
C LEU A 271 -16.16 4.68 -13.80
N THR A 272 -17.49 4.69 -13.95
CA THR A 272 -18.13 5.23 -15.16
C THR A 272 -17.92 6.74 -15.26
N LEU A 273 -18.17 7.48 -14.17
CA LEU A 273 -17.92 8.92 -14.14
C LEU A 273 -16.44 9.25 -14.41
N ALA A 274 -15.53 8.51 -13.78
CA ALA A 274 -14.09 8.67 -14.02
C ALA A 274 -13.70 8.37 -15.47
N ARG A 275 -14.27 7.33 -16.09
CA ARG A 275 -14.05 7.05 -17.52
C ARG A 275 -14.47 8.24 -18.38
N ASP A 276 -15.66 8.77 -18.16
CA ASP A 276 -16.20 9.90 -18.94
C ASP A 276 -15.34 11.16 -18.75
N GLY A 277 -14.89 11.41 -17.53
CA GLY A 277 -13.93 12.48 -17.22
C GLY A 277 -12.60 12.29 -17.94
N TYR A 278 -12.03 11.08 -17.92
CA TYR A 278 -10.79 10.78 -18.66
C TYR A 278 -10.96 10.87 -20.19
N GLU A 279 -12.16 10.60 -20.71
CA GLU A 279 -12.48 10.81 -22.12
C GLU A 279 -12.47 12.31 -22.46
N MET A 280 -13.09 13.16 -21.64
CA MET A 280 -13.03 14.63 -21.79
C MET A 280 -11.60 15.17 -21.71
N LEU A 281 -10.78 14.59 -20.85
CA LEU A 281 -9.36 14.95 -20.68
C LEU A 281 -8.45 14.36 -21.78
N GLY A 282 -8.98 13.56 -22.71
CA GLY A 282 -8.21 12.93 -23.78
C GLY A 282 -7.29 11.78 -23.32
N ASN A 283 -7.46 11.26 -22.10
CA ASN A 283 -6.66 10.16 -21.56
C ASN A 283 -7.20 8.79 -22.05
N THR A 284 -6.98 8.53 -23.34
CA THR A 284 -7.47 7.33 -24.03
C THR A 284 -6.95 6.02 -23.43
N GLU A 285 -5.74 6.01 -22.87
CA GLU A 285 -5.18 4.83 -22.19
C GLU A 285 -6.02 4.47 -20.96
N ARG A 286 -6.30 5.45 -20.09
CA ARG A 286 -7.06 5.21 -18.86
C ARG A 286 -8.51 4.85 -19.17
N VAL A 287 -9.12 5.46 -20.17
CA VAL A 287 -10.46 5.10 -20.67
C VAL A 287 -10.50 3.60 -21.02
N SER A 288 -9.57 3.12 -21.85
CA SER A 288 -9.54 1.70 -22.26
C SER A 288 -9.35 0.75 -21.08
N GLN A 289 -8.54 1.14 -20.08
CA GLN A 289 -8.37 0.36 -18.86
C GLN A 289 -9.68 0.26 -18.06
N LEU A 290 -10.36 1.39 -17.86
CA LEU A 290 -11.61 1.45 -17.11
C LEU A 290 -12.75 0.72 -17.80
N GLU A 291 -12.85 0.78 -19.14
CA GLU A 291 -13.85 0.02 -19.89
C GLU A 291 -13.71 -1.49 -19.70
N LYS A 292 -12.47 -2.00 -19.75
CA LYS A 292 -12.20 -3.42 -19.47
C LYS A 292 -12.61 -3.80 -18.06
N GLN A 293 -12.28 -2.97 -17.07
CA GLN A 293 -12.63 -3.19 -15.66
C GLN A 293 -14.15 -3.16 -15.44
N LEU A 294 -14.84 -2.16 -15.99
CA LEU A 294 -16.30 -2.01 -15.91
C LEU A 294 -17.02 -3.21 -16.52
N LYS A 295 -16.55 -3.72 -17.67
CA LYS A 295 -17.12 -4.92 -18.31
C LYS A 295 -17.06 -6.14 -17.38
N VAL A 296 -15.96 -6.31 -16.65
CA VAL A 296 -15.81 -7.40 -15.66
C VAL A 296 -16.78 -7.19 -14.49
N LEU A 297 -16.78 -6.00 -13.88
CA LEU A 297 -17.64 -5.68 -12.73
C LEU A 297 -19.13 -5.84 -13.05
N MET A 298 -19.58 -5.36 -14.21
CA MET A 298 -20.98 -5.47 -14.66
C MET A 298 -21.40 -6.91 -14.94
N ARG A 299 -20.48 -7.77 -15.38
CA ARG A 299 -20.76 -9.21 -15.54
C ARG A 299 -20.92 -9.89 -14.18
N GLU A 300 -20.11 -9.50 -13.22
CA GLU A 300 -20.11 -10.04 -11.86
C GLU A 300 -21.25 -9.50 -10.99
N SER A 301 -21.90 -8.40 -11.36
CA SER A 301 -23.07 -7.86 -10.65
C SER A 301 -24.39 -8.50 -11.09
N LYS A 302 -24.39 -9.30 -12.17
CA LYS A 302 -25.56 -10.02 -12.70
C LYS A 302 -25.69 -11.45 -12.19
N LYS A 303 -24.69 -11.93 -11.44
CA LYS A 303 -24.68 -13.24 -10.77
C LYS A 303 -25.02 -13.02 -9.31
#